data_AF-A0A7K4GXW4-F1
#
_entry.id   AF-A0A7K4GXW4-F1
#
_cell.length_a   1.000
_cell.length_b   1.000
_cell.length_c   1.000
_cell.angle_alpha   90.00
_cell.angle_beta   90.00
_cell.angle_gamma   90.00
#
_symmetry.space_group_name_H-M   'P 1'
#
loop_
_entity.id
_entity.type
_entity.pdbx_description
1 polymer ?
#
loop_
_entity_poly.entity_id
_entity_poly.type
_entity_poly.pdbx_seq_one_letter_code
_entity_poly.pdbx_strand_id
1 'polypeptide(L)'
;MNEIEDINKRARQREFSNRFIDRPVEFLIKHNVTPNKISYIGFIFTLTASLLIAIYGLYFSIWFSWVIPVIIGIAGAMDLFDGEVARRTNNETQAGAFLDSNLDRLSDAIFILGLIYGGLVSYLLGYLILFLVIMISYIRSRAENEGVNMKGVGFMERAERILFLLFAIIIELIIYFLTFLLLDEPLTIFVPFVTRIPVTPVFLISILIFTFTLIYTFLQRLSYAFKTLKNHSADEGDK
;
A
#
# COMPACT_ATOMS: atom_id res chain seq x y z
N MET A 1 0.51 -15.87 -35.07
CA MET A 1 0.81 -14.52 -34.54
C MET A 1 0.68 -14.48 -33.02
N ASN A 2 -0.41 -15.01 -32.43
CA ASN A 2 -0.62 -15.06 -30.97
C ASN A 2 0.42 -15.86 -30.16
N GLU A 3 0.98 -16.95 -30.71
CA GLU A 3 1.87 -17.85 -29.95
C GLU A 3 3.28 -17.26 -29.73
N ILE A 4 3.82 -16.58 -30.75
CA ILE A 4 5.11 -15.88 -30.67
C ILE A 4 5.00 -14.65 -29.75
N GLU A 5 3.85 -13.96 -29.77
CA GLU A 5 3.57 -12.85 -28.88
C GLU A 5 3.46 -13.30 -27.41
N ASP A 6 2.81 -14.44 -27.15
CA ASP A 6 2.75 -15.04 -25.81
C ASP A 6 4.11 -15.55 -25.30
N ILE A 7 4.93 -16.14 -26.17
CA ILE A 7 6.29 -16.56 -25.82
C ILE A 7 7.15 -15.34 -25.45
N ASN A 8 7.10 -14.28 -26.25
CA ASN A 8 7.83 -13.03 -26.00
C ASN A 8 7.34 -12.33 -24.73
N LYS A 9 6.03 -12.36 -24.46
CA LYS A 9 5.44 -11.83 -23.22
C LYS A 9 5.91 -12.60 -22.00
N ARG A 10 5.92 -13.94 -22.05
CA ARG A 10 6.43 -14.80 -20.97
C ARG A 10 7.93 -14.62 -20.74
N ALA A 11 8.72 -14.47 -21.80
CA ALA A 11 10.15 -14.20 -21.71
C ALA A 11 10.42 -12.85 -21.02
N ARG A 12 9.71 -11.79 -21.43
CA ARG A 12 9.83 -10.45 -20.83
C ARG A 12 9.39 -10.43 -19.37
N GLN A 13 8.32 -11.14 -19.01
CA GLN A 13 7.89 -11.28 -17.61
C GLN A 13 8.94 -12.00 -16.74
N ARG A 14 9.57 -13.06 -17.26
CA ARG A 14 10.65 -13.78 -16.57
C ARG A 14 11.88 -12.90 -16.38
N GLU A 15 12.27 -12.15 -17.41
CA GLU A 15 13.42 -11.24 -17.34
C GLU A 15 13.18 -10.09 -16.35
N PHE A 16 11.97 -9.54 -16.34
CA PHE A 16 11.56 -8.52 -15.36
C PHE A 16 11.59 -9.07 -13.92
N SER A 17 10.97 -10.23 -13.68
CA SER A 17 11.01 -10.90 -12.38
C SER A 17 12.44 -11.14 -11.91
N ASN A 18 13.30 -11.65 -12.81
CA ASN A 18 14.69 -11.93 -12.48
C ASN A 18 15.45 -10.66 -12.05
N ARG A 19 15.26 -9.56 -12.78
CA ARG A 19 15.99 -8.32 -12.50
C ARG A 19 15.52 -7.61 -11.24
N PHE A 20 14.22 -7.55 -11.00
CA PHE A 20 13.63 -6.70 -9.95
C PHE A 20 13.21 -7.46 -8.69
N ILE A 21 13.09 -8.78 -8.74
CA ILE A 21 12.72 -9.63 -7.61
C ILE A 21 13.84 -10.61 -7.30
N ASP A 22 14.22 -11.47 -8.25
CA ASP A 22 15.12 -12.60 -7.96
C ASP A 22 16.51 -12.13 -7.56
N ARG A 23 17.12 -11.20 -8.30
CA ARG A 23 18.46 -10.67 -7.99
C ARG A 23 18.56 -9.97 -6.63
N PRO A 24 17.65 -9.02 -6.28
CA PRO A 24 17.65 -8.44 -4.93
C PRO A 24 17.46 -9.49 -3.83
N VAL A 25 16.54 -10.43 -4.02
CA VAL A 25 16.28 -11.50 -3.04
C VAL A 25 17.50 -12.41 -2.87
N GLU A 26 18.14 -12.84 -3.96
CA GLU A 26 19.38 -13.63 -3.92
C GLU A 26 20.51 -12.88 -3.21
N PHE A 27 20.63 -11.57 -3.44
CA PHE A 27 21.59 -10.74 -2.74
C PHE A 27 21.32 -10.71 -1.22
N LEU A 28 20.06 -10.56 -0.81
CA LEU A 28 19.64 -10.56 0.60
C LEU A 28 19.92 -11.92 1.26
N ILE A 29 19.59 -13.01 0.57
CA ILE A 29 19.87 -14.39 1.02
C ILE A 29 21.38 -14.61 1.17
N LYS A 30 22.18 -14.19 0.20
CA LYS A 30 23.65 -14.32 0.23
C LYS A 30 24.27 -13.60 1.44
N HIS A 31 23.65 -12.52 1.91
CA HIS A 31 24.10 -11.76 3.07
C HIS A 31 23.42 -12.17 4.39
N ASN A 32 22.70 -13.31 4.41
CA ASN A 32 22.00 -13.83 5.59
C ASN A 32 21.04 -12.82 6.22
N VAL A 33 20.40 -11.98 5.41
CA VAL A 33 19.37 -11.05 5.88
C VAL A 33 18.08 -11.84 6.12
N THR A 34 17.56 -11.81 7.34
CA THR A 34 16.36 -12.55 7.71
C THR A 34 15.09 -11.83 7.24
N PRO A 35 13.98 -12.54 6.94
CA PRO A 35 12.71 -11.93 6.56
C PRO A 35 12.26 -10.84 7.53
N ASN A 36 12.28 -11.12 8.85
CA ASN A 36 11.88 -10.16 9.88
C ASN A 36 12.71 -8.87 9.84
N LYS A 37 14.02 -8.94 9.53
CA LYS A 37 14.86 -7.74 9.40
C LYS A 37 14.41 -6.89 8.20
N ILE A 38 14.02 -7.53 7.11
CA ILE A 38 13.52 -6.84 5.90
C ILE A 38 12.21 -6.13 6.24
N SER A 39 11.25 -6.79 6.91
CA SER A 39 9.99 -6.16 7.34
C SER A 39 10.23 -4.96 8.28
N TYR A 40 11.17 -5.06 9.22
CA TYR A 40 11.57 -3.91 10.07
C TYR A 40 12.18 -2.76 9.27
N ILE A 41 13.05 -3.05 8.30
CA ILE A 41 13.64 -2.03 7.43
C ILE A 41 12.54 -1.33 6.60
N GLY A 42 11.61 -2.10 6.03
CA GLY A 42 10.43 -1.58 5.33
C GLY A 42 9.62 -0.63 6.22
N PHE A 43 9.30 -1.07 7.45
CA PHE A 43 8.62 -0.24 8.44
C PHE A 43 9.35 1.08 8.74
N ILE A 44 10.68 1.04 8.93
CA ILE A 44 11.49 2.24 9.19
C ILE A 44 11.48 3.21 8.00
N PHE A 45 11.52 2.70 6.77
CA PHE A 45 11.37 3.53 5.58
C PHE A 45 9.97 4.17 5.51
N THR A 46 8.90 3.41 5.78
CA THR A 46 7.53 3.95 5.85
C THR A 46 7.41 5.02 6.92
N LEU A 47 7.97 4.80 8.11
CA LEU A 47 7.99 5.79 9.19
C LEU A 47 8.73 7.06 8.75
N THR A 48 9.88 6.92 8.11
CA THR A 48 10.68 8.06 7.62
C THR A 48 9.92 8.85 6.57
N ALA A 49 9.34 8.20 5.55
CA ALA A 49 8.53 8.88 4.53
C ALA A 49 7.34 9.61 5.16
N SER A 50 6.63 8.96 6.08
CA SER A 50 5.48 9.54 6.79
C SER A 50 5.85 10.77 7.60
N LEU A 51 7.00 10.75 8.30
CA LEU A 51 7.51 11.90 9.04
C LEU A 51 7.87 13.05 8.10
N LEU A 52 8.55 12.76 6.98
CA LEU A 52 8.90 13.77 5.97
C LEU A 52 7.65 14.43 5.38
N ILE A 53 6.59 13.66 5.11
CA ILE A 53 5.29 14.18 4.67
C ILE A 53 4.68 15.05 5.79
N ALA A 54 4.69 14.58 7.03
CA ALA A 54 4.09 15.26 8.17
C ALA A 54 4.69 16.64 8.44
N ILE A 55 5.97 16.83 8.16
CA ILE A 55 6.68 18.12 8.29
C ILE A 55 6.66 18.96 7.00
N TYR A 56 5.70 18.71 6.11
CA TYR A 56 5.52 19.44 4.84
C TYR A 56 6.67 19.27 3.82
N GLY A 57 7.42 18.18 3.91
CA GLY A 57 8.55 17.89 3.02
C GLY A 57 8.19 17.75 1.54
N LEU A 58 6.93 17.41 1.22
CA LEU A 58 6.46 17.25 -0.17
C LEU A 58 6.50 18.56 -0.97
N TYR A 59 6.40 19.72 -0.32
CA TYR A 59 6.38 21.02 -0.99
C TYR A 59 7.60 21.88 -0.65
N PHE A 60 8.63 21.30 -0.02
CA PHE A 60 9.79 22.05 0.48
C PHE A 60 10.71 22.55 -0.64
N SER A 61 11.13 21.67 -1.55
CA SER A 61 11.89 22.03 -2.75
C SER A 61 11.82 20.87 -3.74
N ILE A 62 11.92 21.16 -5.04
CA ILE A 62 11.83 20.14 -6.09
C ILE A 62 12.73 18.93 -5.81
N TRP A 63 14.00 19.16 -5.44
CA TRP A 63 14.96 18.10 -5.19
C TRP A 63 14.64 17.26 -3.94
N PHE A 64 14.23 17.93 -2.86
CA PHE A 64 13.91 17.25 -1.60
C PHE A 64 12.61 16.44 -1.70
N SER A 65 11.60 16.97 -2.39
CA SER A 65 10.30 16.33 -2.53
C SER A 65 10.38 14.93 -3.13
N TRP A 66 11.28 14.71 -4.10
CA TRP A 66 11.48 13.41 -4.75
C TRP A 66 12.05 12.31 -3.86
N VAL A 67 12.67 12.67 -2.72
CA VAL A 67 13.18 11.68 -1.75
C VAL A 67 12.02 10.87 -1.15
N ILE A 68 10.86 11.49 -0.94
CA ILE A 68 9.69 10.86 -0.32
C ILE A 68 9.16 9.67 -1.14
N PRO A 69 8.75 9.82 -2.42
CA PRO A 69 8.26 8.69 -3.21
C PRO A 69 9.32 7.61 -3.43
N VAL A 70 10.61 7.97 -3.46
CA VAL A 70 11.69 6.97 -3.52
C VAL A 70 11.70 6.09 -2.27
N ILE A 71 11.63 6.71 -1.08
CA ILE A 71 11.58 5.97 0.19
C ILE A 71 10.34 5.08 0.27
N ILE A 72 9.17 5.59 -0.16
CA ILE A 72 7.92 4.81 -0.19
C ILE A 72 8.06 3.60 -1.13
N GLY A 73 8.63 3.80 -2.32
CA GLY A 73 8.87 2.71 -3.27
C GLY A 73 9.82 1.65 -2.72
N ILE A 74 10.87 2.06 -2.00
CA ILE A 74 11.79 1.14 -1.31
C ILE A 74 11.05 0.37 -0.22
N ALA A 75 10.24 1.05 0.61
CA ALA A 75 9.47 0.40 1.66
C ALA A 75 8.54 -0.69 1.10
N GLY A 76 7.77 -0.38 0.06
CA GLY A 76 6.89 -1.36 -0.58
C GLY A 76 7.64 -2.50 -1.29
N ALA A 77 8.88 -2.27 -1.73
CA ALA A 77 9.73 -3.34 -2.26
C ALA A 77 10.22 -4.28 -1.15
N MET A 78 10.53 -3.77 0.05
CA MET A 78 10.93 -4.61 1.18
C MET A 78 9.82 -5.59 1.57
N ASP A 79 8.55 -5.15 1.55
CA ASP A 79 7.37 -6.01 1.79
C ASP A 79 7.18 -7.11 0.73
N LEU A 80 7.74 -6.92 -0.47
CA LEU A 80 7.74 -7.97 -1.48
C LEU A 80 8.90 -8.95 -1.25
N PHE A 81 10.04 -8.41 -0.83
CA PHE A 81 11.27 -9.17 -0.65
C PHE A 81 11.25 -10.05 0.60
N ASP A 82 10.65 -9.62 1.72
CA ASP A 82 10.60 -10.43 2.94
C ASP A 82 9.85 -11.75 2.74
N GLY A 83 8.70 -11.74 2.08
CA GLY A 83 7.92 -12.93 1.76
C GLY A 83 8.64 -13.84 0.78
N GLU A 84 9.36 -13.29 -0.20
CA GLU A 84 10.13 -14.08 -1.14
C GLU A 84 11.40 -14.69 -0.53
N VAL A 85 12.08 -13.96 0.36
CA VAL A 85 13.19 -14.48 1.15
C VAL A 85 12.70 -15.59 2.09
N ALA A 86 11.55 -15.42 2.75
CA ALA A 86 10.98 -16.44 3.64
C ALA A 86 10.68 -17.74 2.88
N ARG A 87 10.03 -17.63 1.71
CA ARG A 87 9.75 -18.76 0.80
C ARG A 87 11.02 -19.48 0.37
N ARG A 88 12.00 -18.75 -0.18
CA ARG A 88 13.22 -19.36 -0.76
C ARG A 88 14.16 -19.95 0.27
N THR A 89 14.12 -19.46 1.51
CA THR A 89 14.96 -19.94 2.60
C THR A 89 14.27 -20.97 3.49
N ASN A 90 13.04 -21.38 3.18
CA ASN A 90 12.20 -22.25 4.02
C ASN A 90 12.07 -21.75 5.48
N ASN A 91 12.07 -20.43 5.68
CA ASN A 91 11.98 -19.78 6.99
C ASN A 91 10.58 -19.19 7.25
N GLU A 92 9.55 -19.72 6.62
CA GLU A 92 8.16 -19.35 6.91
C GLU A 92 7.77 -19.87 8.29
N THR A 93 7.53 -18.95 9.23
CA THR A 93 7.16 -19.29 10.61
C THR A 93 5.89 -18.54 11.01
N GLN A 94 5.10 -19.12 11.92
CA GLN A 94 3.90 -18.46 12.46
C GLN A 94 4.24 -17.15 13.18
N ALA A 95 5.36 -17.12 13.92
CA ALA A 95 5.82 -15.91 14.58
C ALA A 95 6.25 -14.82 13.59
N GLY A 96 6.92 -15.19 12.49
CA GLY A 96 7.26 -14.27 11.40
C GLY A 96 6.03 -13.71 10.72
N ALA A 97 5.07 -14.57 10.34
CA ALA A 97 3.81 -14.14 9.73
C ALA A 97 2.98 -13.22 10.66
N PHE A 98 3.00 -13.47 11.97
CA PHE A 98 2.38 -12.60 12.96
C PHE A 98 3.08 -11.23 13.02
N LEU A 99 4.42 -11.21 13.08
CA LEU A 99 5.20 -9.97 13.13
C LEU A 99 5.00 -9.13 11.87
N ASP A 100 5.21 -9.74 10.71
CA ASP A 100 5.00 -9.13 9.38
C ASP A 100 3.61 -8.52 9.28
N SER A 101 2.60 -9.31 9.64
CA SER A 101 1.23 -8.82 9.67
C SER A 101 1.08 -7.59 10.55
N ASN A 102 1.61 -7.55 11.77
CA ASN A 102 1.49 -6.37 12.62
C ASN A 102 2.26 -5.15 12.08
N LEU A 103 3.47 -5.35 11.55
CA LEU A 103 4.26 -4.28 10.94
C LEU A 103 3.56 -3.67 9.73
N ASP A 104 2.83 -4.47 8.95
CA ASP A 104 2.02 -3.99 7.83
C ASP A 104 0.91 -3.03 8.29
N ARG A 105 0.17 -3.38 9.35
CA ARG A 105 -0.90 -2.52 9.87
C ARG A 105 -0.32 -1.24 10.48
N LEU A 106 0.82 -1.33 11.14
CA LEU A 106 1.53 -0.16 11.67
C LEU A 106 2.05 0.74 10.54
N SER A 107 2.62 0.16 9.48
CA SER A 107 3.09 0.89 8.30
C SER A 107 1.95 1.65 7.63
N ASP A 108 0.84 0.94 7.35
CA ASP A 108 -0.37 1.53 6.79
C ASP A 108 -0.88 2.69 7.67
N ALA A 109 -0.98 2.48 8.99
CA ALA A 109 -1.47 3.49 9.92
C ALA A 109 -0.57 4.73 9.98
N ILE A 110 0.74 4.54 10.11
CA ILE A 110 1.72 5.63 10.18
C ILE A 110 1.74 6.43 8.88
N PHE A 111 1.59 5.75 7.73
CA PHE A 111 1.49 6.42 6.45
C PHE A 111 0.29 7.36 6.36
N ILE A 112 -0.89 6.88 6.76
CA ILE A 112 -2.10 7.72 6.81
C ILE A 112 -1.95 8.86 7.82
N LEU A 113 -1.32 8.63 8.98
CA LEU A 113 -1.00 9.70 9.93
C LEU A 113 -0.07 10.75 9.31
N GLY A 114 0.93 10.34 8.53
CA GLY A 114 1.78 11.24 7.76
C GLY A 114 0.97 12.17 6.85
N LEU A 115 0.03 11.60 6.08
CA LEU A 115 -0.87 12.38 5.22
C LEU A 115 -1.77 13.33 6.03
N ILE A 116 -2.29 12.89 7.17
CA ILE A 116 -3.11 13.70 8.07
C ILE A 116 -2.30 14.90 8.57
N TYR A 117 -1.12 14.68 9.16
CA TYR A 117 -0.30 15.73 9.74
C TYR A 117 0.32 16.66 8.69
N GLY A 118 0.66 16.13 7.51
CA GLY A 118 1.11 16.92 6.36
C GLY A 118 -0.02 17.74 5.71
N GLY A 119 -1.27 17.55 6.14
CA GLY A 119 -2.42 18.30 5.67
C GLY A 119 -2.97 17.84 4.32
N LEU A 120 -2.41 16.78 3.74
CA LEU A 120 -2.85 16.18 2.49
C LEU A 120 -4.24 15.56 2.58
N VAL A 121 -4.70 15.22 3.79
CA VAL A 121 -6.07 14.82 4.06
C VAL A 121 -6.62 15.57 5.28
N SER A 122 -7.92 15.85 5.28
CA SER A 122 -8.62 16.41 6.44
C SER A 122 -8.63 15.43 7.61
N TYR A 123 -8.83 15.90 8.84
CA TYR A 123 -8.90 15.01 10.00
C TYR A 123 -10.02 13.98 9.87
N LEU A 124 -11.22 14.43 9.48
CA LEU A 124 -12.38 13.56 9.33
C LEU A 124 -12.12 12.46 8.28
N LEU A 125 -11.64 12.86 7.10
CA LEU A 125 -11.37 11.92 6.01
C LEU A 125 -10.20 10.99 6.34
N GLY A 126 -9.14 11.52 6.94
CA GLY A 126 -7.98 10.76 7.35
C GLY A 126 -8.30 9.70 8.41
N TYR A 127 -9.11 10.04 9.42
CA TYR A 127 -9.55 9.06 10.42
C TYR A 127 -10.48 7.98 9.82
N LEU A 128 -11.32 8.36 8.86
CA LEU A 128 -12.11 7.39 8.11
C LEU A 128 -11.22 6.42 7.32
N ILE A 129 -10.22 6.94 6.58
CA ILE A 129 -9.26 6.12 5.83
C ILE A 129 -8.50 5.18 6.79
N LEU A 130 -8.00 5.70 7.90
CA LEU A 130 -7.28 4.93 8.92
C LEU A 130 -8.15 3.77 9.46
N PHE A 131 -9.40 4.06 9.82
CA PHE A 131 -10.36 3.06 10.25
C PHE A 131 -10.58 1.98 9.17
N LEU A 132 -10.80 2.39 7.92
CA LEU A 132 -11.06 1.47 6.82
C LEU A 132 -9.87 0.55 6.54
N VAL A 133 -8.64 1.07 6.51
CA VAL A 133 -7.44 0.26 6.23
C VAL A 133 -7.21 -0.80 7.31
N ILE A 134 -7.43 -0.45 8.59
CA ILE A 134 -7.35 -1.40 9.70
C ILE A 134 -8.49 -2.42 9.60
N MET A 135 -9.73 -1.98 9.37
CA MET A 135 -10.89 -2.87 9.29
C MET A 135 -10.85 -3.85 8.12
N ILE A 136 -10.36 -3.43 6.95
CA ILE A 136 -10.16 -4.29 5.78
C ILE A 136 -9.24 -5.47 6.13
N SER A 137 -8.17 -5.19 6.90
CA SER A 137 -7.21 -6.21 7.35
C SER A 137 -7.77 -7.08 8.47
N TYR A 138 -8.53 -6.48 9.39
CA TYR A 138 -9.19 -7.20 10.49
C TYR A 138 -10.25 -8.17 9.99
N ILE A 139 -11.14 -7.75 9.09
CA ILE A 139 -12.20 -8.62 8.52
C ILE A 139 -11.57 -9.87 7.90
N ARG A 140 -10.47 -9.70 7.15
CA ARG A 140 -9.74 -10.82 6.57
C ARG A 140 -9.27 -11.80 7.64
N SER A 141 -8.50 -11.31 8.61
CA SER A 141 -7.94 -12.17 9.67
C SER A 141 -9.03 -12.84 10.51
N ARG A 142 -10.11 -12.12 10.84
CA ARG A 142 -11.23 -12.67 11.60
C ARG A 142 -11.99 -13.73 10.81
N ALA A 143 -12.25 -13.50 9.52
CA ALA A 143 -12.93 -14.46 8.66
C ALA A 143 -12.08 -15.72 8.42
N GLU A 144 -10.78 -15.57 8.20
CA GLU A 144 -9.84 -16.70 8.06
C GLU A 144 -9.78 -17.54 9.35
N ASN A 145 -9.84 -16.91 10.52
CA ASN A 145 -9.94 -17.62 11.81
C ASN A 145 -11.25 -18.42 11.99
N GLU A 146 -12.32 -18.04 11.29
CA GLU A 146 -13.60 -18.76 11.26
C GLU A 146 -13.68 -19.74 10.07
N GLY A 147 -12.55 -20.04 9.42
CA GLY A 147 -12.47 -21.02 8.33
C GLY A 147 -12.84 -20.49 6.94
N VAL A 148 -13.09 -19.18 6.79
CA VAL A 148 -13.41 -18.58 5.48
C VAL A 148 -12.12 -18.27 4.71
N ASN A 149 -11.99 -18.80 3.50
CA ASN A 149 -10.89 -18.43 2.61
C ASN A 149 -11.12 -17.01 2.03
N MET A 150 -10.25 -16.06 2.41
CA MET A 150 -10.35 -14.66 1.99
C MET A 150 -9.34 -14.28 0.89
N LYS A 151 -8.63 -15.26 0.31
CA LYS A 151 -7.62 -15.01 -0.72
C LYS A 151 -8.25 -14.41 -1.97
N GLY A 152 -7.76 -13.24 -2.41
CA GLY A 152 -8.26 -12.54 -3.60
C GLY A 152 -9.62 -11.87 -3.41
N VAL A 153 -10.12 -11.78 -2.18
CA VAL A 153 -11.38 -11.10 -1.87
C VAL A 153 -11.09 -9.65 -1.47
N GLY A 154 -11.47 -8.72 -2.33
CA GLY A 154 -11.30 -7.28 -2.11
C GLY A 154 -10.57 -6.62 -3.27
N PHE A 155 -11.04 -5.46 -3.68
CA PHE A 155 -10.41 -4.70 -4.77
C PHE A 155 -9.08 -4.05 -4.34
N MET A 156 -9.05 -3.47 -3.14
CA MET A 156 -7.93 -2.67 -2.65
C MET A 156 -7.19 -3.44 -1.54
N GLU A 157 -6.44 -4.48 -1.93
CA GLU A 157 -5.53 -5.17 -1.00
C GLU A 157 -4.29 -4.29 -0.71
N ARG A 158 -3.34 -4.83 0.06
CA ARG A 158 -2.24 -4.02 0.61
C ARG A 158 -1.31 -3.48 -0.47
N ALA A 159 -0.90 -4.33 -1.41
CA ALA A 159 -0.02 -3.91 -2.50
C ALA A 159 -0.66 -2.80 -3.34
N GLU A 160 -1.96 -2.92 -3.63
CA GLU A 160 -2.73 -1.93 -4.38
C GLU A 160 -2.80 -0.61 -3.62
N ARG A 161 -2.99 -0.63 -2.29
CA ARG A 161 -2.98 0.61 -1.47
C ARG A 161 -1.66 1.35 -1.56
N ILE A 162 -0.55 0.64 -1.36
CA ILE A 162 0.80 1.22 -1.37
C ILE A 162 1.10 1.81 -2.75
N LEU A 163 0.86 1.04 -3.81
CA LEU A 163 1.07 1.50 -5.18
C LEU A 163 0.19 2.70 -5.54
N PHE A 164 -1.09 2.68 -5.16
CA PHE A 164 -2.00 3.79 -5.42
C PHE A 164 -1.51 5.07 -4.77
N LEU A 165 -1.16 5.03 -3.49
CA LEU A 165 -0.69 6.19 -2.74
C LEU A 165 0.67 6.68 -3.25
N LEU A 166 1.59 5.77 -3.61
CA LEU A 166 2.86 6.11 -4.25
C LEU A 166 2.64 6.88 -5.55
N PHE A 167 1.78 6.38 -6.44
CA PHE A 167 1.50 7.05 -7.71
C PHE A 167 0.77 8.38 -7.50
N ALA A 168 -0.17 8.46 -6.54
CA ALA A 168 -0.84 9.70 -6.21
C ALA A 168 0.17 10.78 -5.77
N ILE A 169 1.15 10.43 -4.93
CA ILE A 169 2.22 11.34 -4.50
C ILE A 169 3.13 11.74 -5.67
N ILE A 170 3.56 10.78 -6.50
CA ILE A 170 4.40 11.09 -7.66
C ILE A 170 3.69 12.06 -8.61
N ILE A 171 2.42 11.79 -8.91
CA ILE A 171 1.61 12.65 -9.80
C ILE A 171 1.40 14.02 -9.17
N GLU A 172 1.14 14.10 -7.86
CA GLU A 172 1.06 15.38 -7.14
C GLU A 172 2.33 16.21 -7.35
N LEU A 173 3.52 15.63 -7.13
CA LEU A 173 4.78 16.34 -7.31
C LEU A 173 4.99 16.79 -8.76
N ILE A 174 4.70 15.92 -9.74
CA ILE A 174 4.84 16.25 -11.16
C ILE A 174 3.94 17.43 -11.51
N ILE A 175 2.66 17.36 -11.18
CA ILE A 175 1.69 18.41 -11.55
C ILE A 175 1.98 19.70 -10.80
N TYR A 176 2.32 19.62 -9.51
CA TYR A 176 2.66 20.77 -8.69
C TYR A 176 3.86 21.53 -9.27
N PHE A 177 4.99 20.85 -9.50
CA PHE A 177 6.20 21.50 -10.02
C PHE A 177 6.09 21.87 -11.50
N LEU A 178 5.38 21.09 -12.32
CA LEU A 178 5.16 21.44 -13.73
C LEU A 178 4.34 22.72 -13.86
N THR A 179 3.26 22.85 -13.08
CA THR A 179 2.43 24.06 -13.13
C THR A 179 3.13 25.27 -12.54
N PHE A 180 3.89 25.08 -11.46
CA PHE A 180 4.79 26.11 -10.95
C PHE A 180 5.79 26.60 -12.01
N LEU A 181 6.41 25.69 -12.77
CA LEU A 181 7.34 26.05 -13.85
C LEU A 181 6.67 26.81 -15.01
N LEU A 182 5.42 26.49 -15.33
CA LEU A 182 4.72 27.04 -16.50
C LEU A 182 3.94 28.33 -16.21
N LEU A 183 3.47 28.49 -14.98
CA LEU A 183 2.53 29.55 -14.58
C LEU A 183 3.10 30.47 -13.49
N ASP A 184 4.35 30.23 -13.07
CA ASP A 184 5.02 30.86 -11.91
C ASP A 184 4.32 30.62 -10.55
N GLU A 185 3.22 29.87 -10.53
CA GLU A 185 2.45 29.48 -9.35
C GLU A 185 1.88 28.06 -9.54
N PRO A 186 1.80 27.24 -8.47
CA PRO A 186 1.29 25.89 -8.59
C PRO A 186 -0.23 25.89 -8.75
N LEU A 187 -0.74 25.12 -9.71
CA LEU A 187 -2.18 24.93 -9.90
C LEU A 187 -2.73 24.04 -8.77
N THR A 188 -3.28 24.68 -7.75
CA THR A 188 -3.83 24.01 -6.57
C THR A 188 -5.27 24.39 -6.34
N ILE A 189 -6.00 23.49 -5.68
CA ILE A 189 -7.36 23.73 -5.19
C ILE A 189 -7.39 23.43 -3.71
N PHE A 190 -8.22 24.16 -2.98
CA PHE A 190 -8.40 23.93 -1.55
C PHE A 190 -9.84 23.55 -1.25
N VAL A 191 -10.02 22.34 -0.73
CA VAL A 191 -11.31 21.79 -0.33
C VAL A 191 -11.21 21.37 1.14
N PRO A 192 -11.61 22.23 2.10
CA PRO A 192 -11.30 22.06 3.53
C PRO A 192 -11.81 20.76 4.17
N PHE A 193 -12.88 20.18 3.62
CA PHE A 193 -13.45 18.93 4.11
C PHE A 193 -12.70 17.69 3.60
N VAL A 194 -11.89 17.82 2.54
CA VAL A 194 -11.07 16.73 1.98
C VAL A 194 -9.60 16.88 2.37
N THR A 195 -9.08 18.11 2.38
CA THR A 195 -7.66 18.45 2.57
C THR A 195 -7.51 19.63 3.53
N ARG A 196 -6.38 19.77 4.22
CA ARG A 196 -6.08 20.91 5.13
C ARG A 196 -5.15 21.95 4.53
N ILE A 197 -4.54 21.65 3.38
CA ILE A 197 -3.73 22.57 2.57
C ILE A 197 -4.19 22.51 1.11
N PRO A 198 -3.89 23.53 0.28
CA PRO A 198 -4.09 23.44 -1.16
C PRO A 198 -3.24 22.30 -1.75
N VAL A 199 -3.85 21.49 -2.61
CA VAL A 199 -3.21 20.37 -3.34
C VAL A 199 -3.57 20.46 -4.81
N THR A 200 -2.90 19.73 -5.69
CA THR A 200 -3.33 19.74 -7.10
C THR A 200 -4.73 19.11 -7.27
N PRO A 201 -5.53 19.51 -8.28
CA PRO A 201 -6.82 18.89 -8.56
C PRO A 201 -6.72 17.37 -8.73
N VAL A 202 -5.61 16.89 -9.30
CA VAL A 202 -5.40 15.46 -9.56
C VAL A 202 -5.24 14.70 -8.26
N PHE A 203 -4.45 15.18 -7.32
CA PHE A 203 -4.28 14.52 -6.02
C PHE A 203 -5.57 14.52 -5.20
N LEU A 204 -6.34 15.60 -5.24
CA LEU A 204 -7.66 15.63 -4.60
C LEU A 204 -8.58 14.52 -5.15
N ILE A 205 -8.63 14.36 -6.46
CA ILE A 205 -9.40 13.28 -7.10
C ILE A 205 -8.84 11.90 -6.70
N SER A 206 -7.50 11.74 -6.65
CA SER A 206 -6.86 10.50 -6.22
C SER A 206 -7.28 10.10 -4.79
N ILE A 207 -7.29 11.03 -3.83
CA ILE A 207 -7.71 10.76 -2.45
C ILE A 207 -9.19 10.36 -2.37
N LEU A 208 -10.06 10.98 -3.17
CA LEU A 208 -11.48 10.62 -3.22
C LEU A 208 -11.69 9.21 -3.79
N ILE A 209 -10.99 8.88 -4.89
CA ILE A 209 -11.00 7.54 -5.49
C ILE A 209 -10.44 6.50 -4.51
N PHE A 210 -9.34 6.82 -3.83
CA PHE A 210 -8.73 5.96 -2.82
C PHE A 210 -9.72 5.66 -1.68
N THR A 211 -10.36 6.70 -1.15
CA THR A 211 -11.35 6.53 -0.07
C THR A 211 -12.54 5.69 -0.54
N PHE A 212 -13.06 5.96 -1.74
CA PHE A 212 -14.18 5.21 -2.30
C PHE A 212 -13.84 3.72 -2.47
N THR A 213 -12.67 3.41 -3.01
CA THR A 213 -12.21 2.03 -3.22
C THR A 213 -11.94 1.29 -1.91
N LEU A 214 -11.51 1.98 -0.85
CA LEU A 214 -11.44 1.41 0.50
C LEU A 214 -12.82 1.07 1.06
N ILE A 215 -13.79 1.98 0.95
CA ILE A 215 -15.18 1.73 1.38
C ILE A 215 -15.75 0.53 0.62
N TYR A 216 -15.55 0.49 -0.71
CA TYR A 216 -15.98 -0.63 -1.55
C TYR A 216 -15.35 -1.94 -1.10
N THR A 217 -14.03 -1.96 -0.87
CA THR A 217 -13.30 -3.16 -0.42
C THR A 217 -13.75 -3.63 0.96
N PHE A 218 -13.98 -2.70 1.89
CA PHE A 218 -14.54 -2.99 3.20
C PHE A 218 -15.90 -3.70 3.08
N LEU A 219 -16.83 -3.11 2.33
CA LEU A 219 -18.17 -3.67 2.12
C LEU A 219 -18.12 -5.02 1.40
N GLN A 220 -17.24 -5.17 0.41
CA GLN A 220 -17.02 -6.40 -0.33
C GLN A 220 -16.55 -7.52 0.59
N ARG A 221 -15.50 -7.29 1.39
CA ARG A 221 -14.97 -8.28 2.34
C ARG A 221 -16.00 -8.65 3.40
N LEU A 222 -16.69 -7.66 3.96
CA LEU A 222 -17.71 -7.89 4.99
C LEU A 222 -18.87 -8.73 4.44
N SER A 223 -19.40 -8.35 3.28
CA SER A 223 -20.51 -9.06 2.64
C SER A 223 -20.14 -10.48 2.24
N TYR A 224 -18.93 -10.67 1.70
CA TYR A 224 -18.43 -11.99 1.34
C TYR A 224 -18.29 -12.88 2.58
N ALA A 225 -17.57 -12.42 3.62
CA ALA A 225 -17.36 -13.20 4.83
C ALA A 225 -18.68 -13.57 5.51
N PHE A 226 -19.61 -12.61 5.64
CA PHE A 226 -20.89 -12.85 6.28
C PHE A 226 -21.77 -13.85 5.51
N LYS A 227 -21.85 -13.74 4.18
CA LYS A 227 -22.59 -14.68 3.34
C LYS A 227 -22.01 -16.09 3.44
N THR A 228 -20.69 -16.20 3.39
CA THR A 228 -20.01 -17.50 3.46
C THR A 228 -20.24 -18.18 4.80
N LEU A 229 -20.11 -17.47 5.92
CA LEU A 229 -20.35 -18.03 7.25
C LEU A 229 -21.81 -18.47 7.44
N LYS A 230 -22.77 -17.64 6.99
CA LYS A 230 -24.18 -17.97 7.08
C LYS A 230 -24.52 -19.28 6.33
N ASN A 231 -23.90 -19.51 5.18
CA ASN A 231 -24.13 -20.72 4.40
C ASN A 231 -23.54 -21.97 5.08
N HIS A 232 -22.35 -21.87 5.70
CA HIS A 232 -21.78 -22.98 6.45
C HIS A 232 -22.67 -23.40 7.64
N SER A 233 -23.23 -22.43 8.36
CA SER A 233 -24.14 -22.71 9.48
C SER A 233 -25.47 -23.35 9.04
N ALA A 234 -25.92 -23.09 7.81
CA ALA A 234 -27.12 -23.72 7.26
C ALA A 234 -26.88 -25.19 6.90
N ASP A 235 -25.71 -25.50 6.32
CA ASP A 235 -25.33 -26.88 5.95
C ASP A 235 -25.02 -27.78 7.17
N GLU A 236 -24.63 -27.20 8.31
CA GLU A 236 -24.43 -27.94 9.57
C GLU A 236 -25.73 -28.21 10.34
N GLY A 237 -26.78 -27.41 10.12
CA GLY A 237 -28.09 -27.58 10.76
C GLY A 237 -29.01 -28.63 10.13
N ASP A 238 -28.67 -29.11 8.92
CA ASP A 238 -29.41 -30.13 8.16
C ASP A 238 -28.81 -31.56 8.32
N LYS A 239 -27.88 -31.76 9.25
CA LYS A 239 -27.30 -33.06 9.65
C LYS A 239 -27.71 -33.47 11.06
#